data_AF-A0A672RVU1-F1
#
_entry.id   AF-A0A672RVU1-F1
#
_cell.length_a   1.000
_cell.length_b   1.000
_cell.length_c   1.000
_cell.angle_alpha   90.00
_cell.angle_beta   90.00
_cell.angle_gamma   90.00
#
_symmetry.space_group_name_H-M   'P 1'
#
loop_
_entity.id
_entity.type
_entity.pdbx_description
1 polymer ?
#
loop_
_entity_poly.entity_id
_entity_poly.type
_entity_poly.pdbx_seq_one_letter_code
_entity_poly.pdbx_strand_id
1 'polypeptide(L)'
;MKILEKKNVEINFTESLLRMAADDVEEYMIDRPEREFQDLNERARALKQILSKIPDEINDRVRFLQTIKAINVFASANRLIHQTNLILQTFKTVA
;
A
#
# COMPACT_ATOMS: atom_id res chain seq x y z
N MET A 1 17.86 7.63 13.92
CA MET A 1 17.48 6.89 15.15
C MET A 1 17.90 7.58 16.45
N LYS A 2 19.12 8.13 16.56
CA LYS A 2 19.63 8.79 17.78
C LYS A 2 18.73 9.87 18.43
N ILE A 3 17.84 10.51 17.68
CA ILE A 3 16.92 11.54 18.21
C ILE A 3 15.80 10.91 19.06
N LEU A 4 15.25 9.77 18.63
CA LEU A 4 14.17 9.07 19.35
C LEU A 4 14.72 8.33 20.57
N GLU A 5 15.91 7.73 20.45
CA GLU A 5 16.66 7.18 21.57
C GLU A 5 16.99 8.24 22.62
N LYS A 6 17.44 9.44 22.20
CA LYS A 6 17.68 10.58 23.09
C LYS A 6 16.42 11.08 23.80
N LYS A 7 15.23 10.85 23.22
CA LYS A 7 13.94 11.19 23.84
C LYS A 7 13.36 10.04 24.66
N ASN A 8 14.07 8.93 24.78
CA ASN A 8 13.66 7.73 25.53
C ASN A 8 12.32 7.16 25.05
N VAL A 9 12.07 7.25 23.74
CA VAL A 9 10.82 6.82 23.11
C VAL A 9 11.06 5.43 22.50
N GLU A 10 10.57 4.41 23.20
CA GLU A 10 10.70 3.00 22.79
C GLU A 10 9.56 2.65 21.83
N ILE A 11 9.86 2.58 20.53
CA ILE A 11 8.88 2.24 19.49
C ILE A 11 9.50 1.24 18.52
N ASN A 12 8.69 0.27 18.09
CA ASN A 12 9.03 -0.56 16.94
C ASN A 12 9.03 0.30 15.66
N PHE A 13 10.21 0.56 15.12
CA PHE A 13 10.40 1.38 13.93
C PHE A 13 9.74 0.77 12.69
N THR A 14 9.81 -0.56 12.54
CA THR A 14 9.24 -1.27 11.40
C THR A 14 7.72 -1.13 11.38
N GLU A 15 7.08 -1.30 12.53
CA GLU A 15 5.63 -1.10 12.66
C GLU A 15 5.23 0.35 12.41
N SER A 16 6.02 1.31 12.92
CA SER A 16 5.74 2.73 12.75
C SER A 16 5.80 3.15 11.29
N LEU A 17 6.82 2.68 10.56
CA LEU A 17 6.93 2.90 9.11
C LEU A 17 5.77 2.27 8.35
N LEU A 18 5.34 1.07 8.74
CA LEU A 18 4.21 0.41 8.09
C LEU A 18 2.89 1.15 8.34
N ARG A 19 2.66 1.64 9.57
CA ARG A 19 1.50 2.50 9.89
C ARG A 19 1.47 3.77 9.03
N MET A 20 2.62 4.40 8.84
CA MET A 20 2.77 5.61 8.03
C MET A 20 2.71 5.35 6.51
N ALA A 21 2.86 4.10 6.05
CA ALA A 21 2.89 3.78 4.62
C ALA A 21 1.57 4.11 3.89
N ALA A 22 0.47 4.26 4.61
CA ALA A 22 -0.81 4.68 4.07
C ALA A 22 -0.89 6.19 3.77
N ASP A 23 0.01 6.99 4.33
CA ASP A 23 0.02 8.42 4.06
C ASP A 23 0.29 8.67 2.57
N ASP A 24 -0.48 9.59 2.02
CA ASP A 24 -0.39 9.95 0.61
C ASP A 24 0.85 10.83 0.40
N VAL A 25 1.91 10.20 -0.08
CA VAL A 25 3.11 10.88 -0.54
C VAL A 25 2.93 11.17 -2.03
N GLU A 26 2.81 12.45 -2.37
CA GLU A 26 2.64 12.93 -3.75
C GLU A 26 3.79 12.47 -4.67
N GLU A 27 5.00 12.28 -4.11
CA GLU A 27 6.17 11.78 -4.84
C GLU A 27 5.94 10.39 -5.48
N TYR A 28 5.02 9.59 -4.94
CA TYR A 28 4.70 8.27 -5.50
C TYR A 28 3.50 8.29 -6.46
N MET A 29 2.84 9.44 -6.66
CA MET A 29 1.71 9.56 -7.56
C MET A 29 2.19 9.81 -8.99
N ILE A 30 1.59 9.09 -9.94
CA ILE A 30 1.78 9.40 -11.35
C ILE A 30 0.91 10.60 -11.69
N ASP A 31 1.52 11.74 -11.97
CA ASP A 31 0.83 12.97 -12.41
C ASP A 31 0.47 12.91 -13.90
N ARG A 32 -0.36 11.92 -14.24
CA ARG A 32 -0.84 11.66 -15.59
C ARG A 32 -2.36 11.64 -15.58
N PRO A 33 -3.04 12.49 -16.37
CA PRO A 33 -4.49 12.63 -16.31
C PRO A 33 -5.24 11.43 -16.88
N GLU A 34 -4.57 10.53 -17.61
CA GLU A 34 -5.22 9.38 -18.22
C GLU A 34 -5.78 8.43 -17.15
N ARG A 35 -7.00 7.94 -17.40
CA ARG A 35 -7.79 7.17 -16.43
C ARG A 35 -7.04 5.94 -15.94
N GLU A 36 -6.26 5.30 -16.80
CA GLU A 36 -5.51 4.10 -16.46
C GLU A 36 -4.48 4.35 -15.35
N PHE A 37 -3.83 5.52 -15.35
CA PHE A 37 -2.88 5.92 -14.30
C PHE A 37 -3.57 6.38 -13.04
N GLN A 38 -4.73 7.04 -13.16
CA GLN A 38 -5.58 7.38 -12.00
C GLN A 38 -6.07 6.11 -11.29
N ASP A 39 -6.60 5.14 -12.03
CA ASP A 39 -7.01 3.83 -11.52
C ASP A 39 -5.83 3.07 -10.87
N LEU A 40 -4.60 3.24 -11.39
CA LEU A 40 -3.40 2.65 -10.81
C LEU A 40 -3.05 3.30 -9.46
N ASN A 41 -3.06 4.64 -9.40
CA ASN A 41 -2.81 5.39 -8.17
C ASN A 41 -3.84 5.01 -7.07
N GLU A 42 -5.13 4.91 -7.42
CA GLU A 42 -6.17 4.49 -6.49
C GLU A 42 -5.95 3.07 -5.96
N ARG A 43 -5.61 2.11 -6.82
CA ARG A 43 -5.36 0.71 -6.43
C ARG A 43 -4.11 0.59 -5.57
N ALA A 44 -3.07 1.36 -5.86
CA ALA A 44 -1.85 1.41 -5.06
C ALA A 44 -2.16 1.98 -3.67
N ARG A 45 -2.91 3.08 -3.59
CA ARG A 45 -3.37 3.67 -2.33
C ARG A 45 -4.20 2.70 -1.51
N ALA A 46 -5.18 2.03 -2.12
CA ALA A 46 -6.01 1.04 -1.44
C ALA A 46 -5.17 -0.10 -0.83
N LEU A 47 -4.16 -0.60 -1.56
CA LEU A 47 -3.25 -1.63 -1.04
C LEU A 47 -2.43 -1.10 0.14
N LYS A 48 -1.84 0.09 0.04
CA LYS A 48 -1.07 0.73 1.13
C LYS A 48 -1.92 0.90 2.39
N GLN A 49 -3.18 1.32 2.25
CA GLN A 49 -4.12 1.48 3.36
C GLN A 49 -4.47 0.17 4.07
N ILE A 50 -4.50 -0.95 3.35
CA ILE A 50 -4.74 -2.26 3.96
C ILE A 50 -3.47 -2.71 4.69
N LEU A 51 -2.30 -2.57 4.05
CA LEU A 51 -1.03 -2.99 4.64
C LEU A 51 -0.67 -2.19 5.89
N SER A 52 -1.05 -0.91 5.97
CA SER A 52 -0.76 -0.07 7.14
C SER A 52 -1.51 -0.47 8.41
N LYS A 53 -2.59 -1.26 8.28
CA LYS A 53 -3.38 -1.77 9.42
C LYS A 53 -2.80 -3.05 10.02
N ILE A 54 -1.86 -3.69 9.34
CA ILE A 54 -1.23 -4.93 9.81
C ILE A 54 -0.63 -4.80 11.22
N PRO A 55 0.12 -3.73 11.58
CA PRO A 55 0.66 -3.57 12.93
C PRO A 55 -0.40 -3.57 14.03
N ASP A 56 -1.61 -3.11 13.73
CA ASP A 56 -2.70 -3.02 14.71
C ASP A 56 -3.52 -4.32 14.77
N GLU A 57 -3.57 -5.06 13.67
CA GLU A 57 -4.39 -6.27 13.53
C GLU A 57 -3.61 -7.56 13.77
N ILE A 58 -2.26 -7.56 13.69
CA ILE A 58 -1.41 -8.76 13.82
C ILE A 58 -1.54 -9.48 15.17
N ASN A 59 -1.87 -8.74 16.24
CA ASN A 59 -2.05 -9.29 17.57
C ASN A 59 -3.39 -10.04 17.73
N ASP A 60 -4.40 -9.72 16.91
CA ASP A 60 -5.66 -10.43 16.85
C ASP A 60 -5.63 -11.40 15.67
N ARG A 61 -5.39 -12.68 15.95
CA ARG A 61 -5.27 -13.73 14.93
C ARG A 61 -6.49 -13.80 13.99
N VAL A 62 -7.70 -13.52 14.48
CA VAL A 62 -8.91 -13.58 13.66
C VAL A 62 -8.96 -12.39 12.71
N ARG A 63 -8.70 -11.17 13.22
CA ARG A 63 -8.62 -9.96 12.38
C ARG A 63 -7.48 -10.06 11.38
N PHE A 64 -6.29 -10.46 11.82
CA PHE A 64 -5.14 -10.64 10.94
C PHE A 64 -5.44 -11.61 9.80
N LEU A 65 -6.09 -12.75 10.09
CA LEU A 65 -6.51 -13.70 9.06
C LEU A 65 -7.52 -13.09 8.08
N GLN A 66 -8.42 -12.22 8.52
CA GLN A 66 -9.35 -11.50 7.63
C GLN A 66 -8.62 -10.48 6.75
N THR A 67 -7.60 -9.80 7.28
CA THR A 67 -6.79 -8.80 6.58
C THR A 67 -5.91 -9.43 5.51
N ILE A 68 -5.30 -10.59 5.78
CA ILE A 68 -4.50 -11.31 4.77
C ILE A 68 -5.35 -12.11 3.78
N LYS A 69 -6.57 -12.52 4.17
CA LYS A 69 -7.44 -13.36 3.33
C LYS A 69 -7.78 -12.67 2.01
N ALA A 70 -8.30 -13.50 1.09
CA ALA A 70 -8.70 -13.16 -0.27
C ALA A 70 -9.54 -11.87 -0.43
N ILE A 71 -10.21 -11.39 0.62
CA ILE A 71 -11.07 -10.21 0.60
C ILE A 71 -10.25 -8.90 0.59
N ASN A 72 -9.07 -8.87 1.23
CA ASN A 72 -8.35 -7.63 1.52
C ASN A 72 -7.00 -7.56 0.78
N VAL A 73 -5.89 -8.02 1.38
CA VAL A 73 -4.54 -7.85 0.79
C VAL A 73 -4.42 -8.54 -0.59
N PHE A 74 -4.82 -9.81 -0.69
CA PHE A 74 -4.66 -10.58 -1.92
C PHE A 74 -5.49 -10.01 -3.08
N ALA A 75 -6.75 -9.63 -2.84
CA ALA A 75 -7.58 -8.99 -3.86
C ALA A 75 -7.00 -7.63 -4.28
N SER A 76 -6.56 -6.81 -3.32
CA SER A 76 -6.00 -5.49 -3.63
C SER A 76 -4.70 -5.60 -4.42
N ALA A 77 -3.81 -6.54 -4.07
CA ALA A 77 -2.58 -6.80 -4.80
C ALA A 77 -2.87 -7.30 -6.23
N ASN A 78 -3.79 -8.24 -6.40
CA ASN A 78 -4.18 -8.72 -7.74
C ASN A 78 -4.81 -7.62 -8.59
N ARG A 79 -5.64 -6.76 -8.00
CA ARG A 79 -6.23 -5.60 -8.70
C ARG A 79 -5.16 -4.63 -9.17
N LEU A 80 -4.15 -4.36 -8.35
CA LEU A 80 -3.01 -3.51 -8.72
C LEU A 80 -2.19 -4.14 -9.85
N ILE A 81 -1.81 -5.42 -9.71
CA ILE A 81 -1.07 -6.17 -10.74
C ILE A 81 -1.83 -6.16 -12.07
N HIS A 82 -3.14 -6.40 -12.04
CA HIS A 82 -3.98 -6.38 -13.23
C HIS A 82 -3.96 -5.00 -13.91
N GLN A 83 -4.10 -3.92 -13.14
CA GLN A 83 -4.05 -2.56 -13.69
C GLN A 83 -2.69 -2.24 -14.30
N THR A 84 -1.59 -2.62 -13.64
CA THR A 84 -0.24 -2.48 -14.20
C THR A 84 -0.11 -3.22 -15.51
N ASN A 85 -0.60 -4.46 -15.58
CA ASN A 85 -0.55 -5.26 -16.81
C ASN A 85 -1.37 -4.64 -17.94
N LEU A 86 -2.56 -4.07 -17.64
CA LEU A 86 -3.38 -3.36 -18.63
C LEU A 86 -2.63 -2.17 -19.21
N ILE A 87 -2.03 -1.31 -18.38
CA ILE A 87 -1.21 -0.19 -18.82
C ILE A 87 -0.09 -0.69 -19.75
N LEU A 88 0.69 -1.68 -19.29
CA LEU A 88 1.80 -2.23 -20.07
C LEU A 88 1.36 -2.80 -21.42
N GLN A 89 0.19 -3.44 -21.50
CA GLN A 89 -0.39 -3.93 -22.74
C GLN A 89 -0.80 -2.77 -23.64
N THR A 90 -1.57 -1.81 -23.13
CA THR A 90 -2.04 -0.65 -23.89
C THR A 90 -0.86 0.04 -24.57
N PHE A 91 0.21 0.36 -23.83
CA PHE A 91 1.40 1.02 -24.38
C PHE A 91 2.24 0.13 -25.31
N LYS A 92 2.21 -1.20 -25.19
CA LYS A 92 2.86 -2.11 -26.14
C LYS A 92 2.15 -2.18 -27.49
N THR A 93 0.82 -1.99 -27.53
CA THR A 93 0.04 -2.03 -28.77
C THR A 93 0.07 -0.72 -29.58
N VAL A 94 0.62 0.36 -29.04
CA VAL A 94 0.72 1.67 -29.74
C VAL A 94 2.09 1.88 -30.42
N ALA A 95 2.97 0.88 -30.39
CA ALA A 95 4.26 0.87 -31.07
C ALA A 95 4.25 -0.13 -32.24
#